data_AF-A0AA97HFU6-F1
#
_entry.id   AF-A0AA97HFU6-F1
#
_cell.length_a   1.000
_cell.length_b   1.000
_cell.length_c   1.000
_cell.angle_alpha   90.00
_cell.angle_beta   90.00
_cell.angle_gamma   90.00
#
_symmetry.space_group_name_H-M   'P 1'
#
loop_
_entity.id
_entity.type
_entity.pdbx_description
1 polymer ?
#
loop_
_entity_poly.entity_id
_entity_poly.type
_entity_poly.pdbx_seq_one_letter_code
_entity_poly.pdbx_strand_id
1 'polypeptide(L)'
;MTTLDIETKRAVRLATALFLCLRLKNTLSLLRDWTILYKNHNREVRVPEIDALLGLSFCMYFFDNKQHKLPHLHVKYGGFELIIGIETGECLEGYLPPKQRKRAENHIAMYRKEFMQMWWKAVNGENPGKLEDIC
;
A
#
# COMPACT_ATOMS: atom_id res chain seq x y z
N MET A 1 -8.26 -3.34 -32.78
CA MET A 1 -9.38 -2.74 -32.02
C MET A 1 -8.92 -2.61 -30.58
N THR A 2 -8.29 -1.47 -30.24
CA THR A 2 -7.54 -1.29 -29.00
C THR A 2 -8.46 -1.05 -27.81
N THR A 3 -8.20 -1.77 -26.72
CA THR A 3 -8.90 -1.66 -25.44
C THR A 3 -8.59 -0.29 -24.82
N LEU A 4 -9.48 0.67 -25.08
CA LEU A 4 -9.55 1.91 -24.32
C LEU A 4 -9.78 1.55 -22.85
N ASP A 5 -8.75 1.84 -22.05
CA ASP A 5 -8.63 1.64 -20.62
C ASP A 5 -9.88 2.13 -19.88
N ILE A 6 -10.30 1.32 -18.91
CA ILE A 6 -11.48 1.55 -18.07
C ILE A 6 -11.31 2.87 -17.30
N GLU A 7 -10.08 3.27 -16.98
CA GLU A 7 -9.70 4.56 -16.41
C GLU A 7 -10.12 5.73 -17.31
N THR A 8 -9.80 5.68 -18.61
CA THR A 8 -10.12 6.73 -19.57
C THR A 8 -11.63 6.90 -19.74
N LYS A 9 -12.37 5.77 -19.74
CA LYS A 9 -13.84 5.79 -19.82
C LYS A 9 -14.49 6.32 -18.54
N ARG A 10 -13.88 6.12 -17.37
CA ARG A 10 -14.34 6.67 -16.08
C ARG A 10 -14.05 8.16 -15.95
N ALA A 11 -12.87 8.61 -16.38
CA ALA A 11 -12.48 10.01 -16.43
C ALA A 11 -13.41 10.83 -17.33
N VAL A 12 -13.77 10.30 -18.51
CA VAL A 12 -14.73 10.97 -19.41
C VAL A 12 -16.13 11.02 -18.80
N ARG A 13 -16.60 9.96 -18.12
CA ARG A 13 -17.92 9.96 -17.45
C ARG A 13 -18.00 10.96 -16.29
N LEU A 14 -16.93 11.10 -15.51
CA LEU A 14 -16.84 12.09 -14.42
C LEU A 14 -16.70 13.53 -14.94
N ALA A 15 -15.93 13.73 -16.01
CA ALA A 15 -15.83 15.04 -16.67
C ALA A 15 -17.16 15.49 -17.30
N THR A 16 -17.94 14.55 -17.83
CA THR A 16 -19.28 14.84 -18.38
C THR A 16 -20.30 15.17 -17.28
N ALA A 17 -20.22 14.49 -16.13
CA ALA A 17 -21.02 14.83 -14.95
C ALA A 17 -20.65 16.22 -14.37
N LEU A 18 -19.37 16.60 -14.42
CA LEU A 18 -18.89 17.94 -14.06
C LEU A 18 -19.47 19.03 -14.99
N PHE A 19 -19.49 18.80 -16.30
CA PHE A 19 -20.03 19.77 -17.26
C PHE A 19 -21.54 19.99 -17.11
N LEU A 20 -22.30 18.94 -16.75
CA LEU A 20 -23.75 19.08 -16.48
C LEU A 20 -24.03 19.85 -15.19
N CYS A 21 -23.20 19.66 -14.15
CA CYS A 21 -23.38 20.32 -12.86
C CYS A 21 -22.93 21.80 -12.90
N LEU A 22 -21.88 22.12 -13.67
CA LEU A 22 -21.36 23.48 -13.85
C LEU A 22 -22.30 24.42 -14.64
N ARG A 23 -23.32 23.89 -15.34
CA ARG A 23 -24.27 24.71 -16.11
C ARG A 23 -25.49 25.19 -15.31
N LEU A 24 -25.66 24.77 -14.05
CA LEU A 24 -26.87 25.10 -13.28
C LEU A 24 -26.63 25.80 -11.94
N LYS A 25 -25.40 25.96 -11.46
CA LYS A 25 -25.17 26.55 -10.12
C LYS A 25 -24.02 27.56 -10.14
N ASN A 26 -24.42 28.81 -10.26
CA ASN A 26 -23.57 29.98 -10.28
C ASN A 26 -23.07 30.32 -8.86
N THR A 27 -22.19 29.49 -8.28
CA THR A 27 -21.62 29.73 -6.95
C THR A 27 -20.15 29.34 -6.87
N LEU A 28 -19.28 30.36 -6.74
CA LEU A 28 -17.84 30.28 -6.52
C LEU A 28 -17.41 29.56 -5.21
N SER A 29 -18.36 29.22 -4.33
CA SER A 29 -18.08 28.55 -3.05
C SER A 29 -17.70 27.07 -3.21
N LEU A 30 -18.16 26.39 -4.26
CA LEU A 30 -17.94 24.95 -4.45
C LEU A 30 -16.53 24.59 -4.99
N LEU A 31 -15.81 25.58 -5.53
CA LEU A 31 -14.44 25.38 -6.04
C LEU A 31 -13.40 25.24 -4.91
N ARG A 32 -13.67 25.82 -3.74
CA ARG A 32 -12.78 25.75 -2.57
C ARG A 32 -12.82 24.37 -1.89
N ASP A 33 -13.95 23.67 -2.02
CA ASP A 33 -14.15 22.33 -1.48
C ASP A 33 -13.51 21.25 -2.34
N TRP A 34 -13.46 21.44 -3.66
CA TRP A 34 -12.88 20.44 -4.56
C TRP A 34 -11.36 20.31 -4.41
N THR A 35 -10.63 21.39 -4.08
CA THR A 35 -9.18 21.30 -3.79
C THR A 35 -8.91 20.49 -2.52
N ILE A 36 -9.81 20.55 -1.54
CA ILE A 36 -9.72 19.80 -0.28
C ILE A 36 -10.08 18.32 -0.52
N LEU A 37 -11.12 18.04 -1.30
CA LEU A 37 -11.52 16.68 -1.66
C LEU A 37 -10.47 16.00 -2.56
N TYR A 38 -9.88 16.72 -3.52
CA TYR A 38 -8.82 16.21 -4.39
C TYR A 38 -7.50 16.00 -3.63
N LYS A 39 -7.11 16.93 -2.75
CA LYS A 39 -5.93 16.73 -1.86
C LYS A 39 -6.13 15.58 -0.88
N ASN A 40 -7.36 15.31 -0.41
CA ASN A 40 -7.64 14.18 0.48
C ASN A 40 -7.68 12.83 -0.23
N HIS A 41 -7.94 12.78 -1.54
CA HIS A 41 -7.88 11.52 -2.30
C HIS A 41 -6.44 11.04 -2.55
N ASN A 42 -5.46 11.93 -2.35
CA ASN A 42 -4.03 11.65 -2.41
C ASN A 42 -3.37 11.69 -1.01
N ARG A 43 -4.12 11.41 0.06
CA ARG A 43 -3.48 10.89 1.27
C ARG A 43 -2.94 9.53 0.90
N GLU A 44 -1.62 9.45 0.71
CA GLU A 44 -0.88 8.20 0.83
C GLU A 44 -1.53 7.42 1.97
N VAL A 45 -2.09 6.26 1.67
CA VAL A 45 -2.43 5.29 2.69
C VAL A 45 -1.10 5.03 3.36
N ARG A 46 -0.84 5.69 4.50
CA ARG A 46 0.41 5.56 5.23
C ARG A 46 0.42 4.15 5.78
N VAL A 47 0.90 3.23 4.96
CA VAL A 47 1.22 1.87 5.39
C VAL A 47 2.23 2.03 6.50
N PRO A 48 1.98 1.51 7.70
CA PRO A 48 2.97 1.58 8.75
C PRO A 48 4.20 0.81 8.27
N GLU A 49 5.29 1.54 8.06
CA GLU A 49 6.61 0.95 8.02
C GLU A 49 6.87 0.41 9.41
N ILE A 50 7.02 -0.90 9.52
CA ILE A 50 7.25 -1.59 10.79
C ILE A 50 8.73 -1.74 11.10
N ASP A 51 9.58 -1.66 10.08
CA ASP A 51 11.02 -1.83 10.19
C ASP A 51 11.76 -1.33 8.94
N ALA A 52 13.05 -1.04 9.07
CA ALA A 52 13.91 -0.59 7.98
C ALA A 52 15.33 -1.17 8.06
N LEU A 53 15.87 -1.63 6.93
CA LEU A 53 17.22 -2.21 6.85
C LEU A 53 17.93 -1.82 5.56
N LEU A 54 19.01 -1.04 5.64
CA LEU A 54 19.90 -0.73 4.50
C LEU A 54 19.15 -0.23 3.25
N GLY A 55 18.12 0.60 3.46
CA GLY A 55 17.24 1.14 2.41
C GLY A 55 16.05 0.25 2.03
N LEU A 56 15.93 -0.95 2.61
CA LEU A 56 14.70 -1.74 2.59
C LEU A 56 13.73 -1.15 3.61
N SER A 57 12.47 -0.97 3.20
CA SER A 57 11.36 -0.60 4.06
C SER A 57 10.40 -1.79 4.16
N PHE A 58 10.17 -2.29 5.37
CA PHE A 58 9.24 -3.39 5.63
C PHE A 58 7.92 -2.81 6.14
N CYS A 59 6.83 -3.15 5.46
CA CYS A 59 5.51 -2.59 5.69
C CYS A 59 4.48 -3.70 5.92
N MET A 60 3.48 -3.40 6.75
CA MET A 60 2.29 -4.24 6.93
C MET A 60 1.02 -3.42 6.72
N TYR A 61 0.08 -3.96 5.96
CA TYR A 61 -1.24 -3.35 5.77
C TYR A 61 -2.23 -3.91 6.79
N PHE A 62 -3.09 -3.03 7.31
CA PHE A 62 -4.17 -3.44 8.19
C PHE A 62 -5.24 -4.20 7.42
N PHE A 63 -5.79 -5.25 8.04
CA PHE A 63 -6.84 -6.10 7.45
C PHE A 63 -6.43 -6.75 6.12
N ASP A 64 -5.13 -6.87 5.84
CA ASP A 64 -4.62 -7.42 4.59
C ASP A 64 -4.51 -8.95 4.65
N ASN A 65 -5.67 -9.58 4.78
CA ASN A 65 -5.84 -11.03 4.76
C ASN A 65 -6.70 -11.50 3.59
N LYS A 66 -7.16 -10.56 2.75
CA LYS A 66 -7.95 -10.86 1.55
C LYS A 66 -7.05 -11.25 0.38
N GLN A 67 -5.90 -10.59 0.26
CA GLN A 67 -4.88 -10.90 -0.74
C GLN A 67 -3.92 -11.96 -0.18
N HIS A 68 -3.53 -12.92 -1.04
CA HIS A 68 -2.69 -14.09 -0.75
C HIS A 68 -3.14 -15.06 0.37
N LYS A 69 -4.05 -14.65 1.28
CA LYS A 69 -4.63 -15.45 2.38
C LYS A 69 -3.61 -16.11 3.32
N LEU A 70 -2.38 -15.57 3.36
CA LEU A 70 -1.27 -16.08 4.15
C LEU A 70 -0.52 -14.90 4.81
N PRO A 71 0.19 -15.11 5.93
CA PRO A 71 1.04 -14.09 6.53
C PRO A 71 2.13 -13.60 5.58
N HIS A 72 2.13 -12.30 5.27
CA HIS A 72 3.05 -11.70 4.31
C HIS A 72 3.49 -10.29 4.71
N LEU A 73 4.59 -9.85 4.09
CA LEU A 73 5.19 -8.53 4.24
C LEU A 73 5.34 -7.85 2.89
N HIS A 74 5.17 -6.53 2.88
CA HIS A 74 5.54 -5.69 1.75
C HIS A 74 6.92 -5.11 1.99
N VAL A 75 7.83 -5.35 1.05
CA VAL A 75 9.21 -4.89 1.14
C VAL A 75 9.50 -3.95 -0.03
N LYS A 76 9.83 -2.70 0.28
CA LYS A 76 10.08 -1.65 -0.69
C LYS A 76 11.56 -1.28 -0.73
N TYR A 77 12.10 -1.03 -1.93
CA TYR A 77 13.47 -0.55 -2.14
C TYR A 77 13.58 0.23 -3.44
N GLY A 78 13.96 1.51 -3.40
CA GLY A 78 14.32 2.27 -4.61
C GLY A 78 13.26 2.25 -5.72
N GLY A 79 11.98 2.25 -5.36
CA GLY A 79 10.84 2.16 -6.30
C GLY A 79 10.38 0.74 -6.66
N PHE A 80 11.13 -0.29 -6.24
CA PHE A 80 10.70 -1.69 -6.31
C PHE A 80 9.87 -2.09 -5.09
N GLU A 81 8.93 -3.00 -5.27
CA GLU A 81 8.12 -3.60 -4.20
C GLU A 81 8.02 -5.11 -4.40
N LEU A 82 8.17 -5.86 -3.31
CA LEU A 82 8.03 -7.31 -3.24
C LEU A 82 7.13 -7.68 -2.07
N ILE A 83 6.17 -8.56 -2.33
CA ILE A 83 5.32 -9.18 -1.33
C ILE A 83 5.90 -10.57 -1.06
N ILE A 84 6.24 -10.83 0.19
CA ILE A 84 6.94 -12.05 0.62
C ILE A 84 6.21 -12.72 1.77
N GLY A 85 6.04 -14.04 1.69
CA GLY A 85 5.45 -14.83 2.78
C GLY A 85 6.37 -14.85 4.00
N ILE A 86 5.85 -14.55 5.18
CA ILE A 86 6.65 -14.51 6.42
C ILE A 86 7.13 -15.91 6.81
N GLU A 87 6.27 -16.91 6.65
CA GLU A 87 6.57 -18.29 7.04
C GLU A 87 7.58 -18.93 6.08
N THR A 88 7.27 -18.92 4.78
CA THR A 88 8.05 -19.62 3.74
C THR A 88 9.22 -18.81 3.20
N GLY A 89 9.17 -17.48 3.28
CA GLY A 89 10.11 -16.59 2.59
C GLY A 89 9.90 -16.54 1.07
N GLU A 90 8.80 -17.09 0.56
CA GLU A 90 8.52 -17.13 -0.87
C GLU A 90 8.01 -15.78 -1.39
N CYS A 91 8.43 -15.44 -2.60
CA CYS A 91 7.91 -14.30 -3.36
C CYS A 91 6.46 -14.59 -3.77
N LEU A 92 5.51 -13.85 -3.21
CA LEU A 92 4.09 -13.95 -3.55
C LEU A 92 3.76 -13.08 -4.77
N GLU A 93 4.30 -11.86 -4.81
CA GLU A 93 4.08 -10.91 -5.90
C GLU A 93 5.18 -9.84 -5.93
N GLY A 94 5.41 -9.23 -7.09
CA GLY A 94 6.37 -8.14 -7.24
C GLY A 94 7.82 -8.59 -7.40
N TYR A 95 8.74 -7.66 -7.20
CA TYR A 95 10.15 -7.85 -7.49
C TYR A 95 11.02 -6.98 -6.59
N LEU A 96 12.17 -7.54 -6.18
CA LEU A 96 13.30 -6.78 -5.66
C LEU A 96 14.56 -7.21 -6.43
N PRO A 97 15.52 -6.30 -6.62
CA PRO A 97 16.83 -6.68 -7.15
C PRO A 97 17.44 -7.83 -6.30
N PRO A 98 18.15 -8.81 -6.89
CA PRO A 98 18.46 -10.07 -6.22
C PRO A 98 19.22 -9.92 -4.89
N LYS A 99 20.14 -8.95 -4.82
CA LYS A 99 20.91 -8.66 -3.60
C LYS A 99 20.02 -8.15 -2.46
N GLN A 100 19.05 -7.29 -2.78
CA GLN A 100 18.09 -6.72 -1.85
C GLN A 100 17.04 -7.74 -1.44
N ARG A 101 16.55 -8.56 -2.38
CA ARG A 101 15.68 -9.70 -2.08
C ARG A 101 16.33 -10.63 -1.06
N LYS A 102 17.58 -11.04 -1.29
CA LYS A 102 18.26 -11.96 -0.38
C LYS A 102 18.45 -11.39 1.03
N ARG A 103 18.70 -10.09 1.13
CA ARG A 103 18.77 -9.38 2.43
C ARG A 103 17.41 -9.38 3.12
N ALA A 104 16.34 -9.06 2.40
CA ALA A 104 14.99 -9.07 2.94
C ALA A 104 14.59 -10.48 3.45
N GLU A 105 14.82 -11.52 2.65
CA GLU A 105 14.57 -12.91 3.03
C GLU A 105 15.30 -13.30 4.32
N ASN A 106 16.61 -13.00 4.40
CA ASN A 106 17.41 -13.33 5.58
C ASN A 106 16.93 -12.57 6.83
N HIS A 107 16.56 -11.30 6.67
CA HIS A 107 16.06 -10.46 7.76
C HIS A 107 14.70 -10.97 8.27
N ILE A 108 13.79 -11.29 7.37
CA ILE A 108 12.48 -11.88 7.71
C ILE A 108 12.67 -13.23 8.40
N ALA A 109 13.62 -14.05 7.94
CA ALA A 109 13.92 -15.32 8.57
C ALA A 109 14.47 -15.17 9.99
N MET A 110 15.25 -14.11 10.25
CA MET A 110 15.84 -13.81 11.57
C MET A 110 14.76 -13.35 12.57
N TYR A 111 13.82 -12.51 12.15
CA TYR A 111 12.76 -11.95 12.99
C TYR A 111 11.37 -12.55 12.70
N ARG A 112 11.35 -13.82 12.25
CA ARG A 112 10.12 -14.47 11.77
C ARG A 112 9.03 -14.46 12.84
N LYS A 113 9.40 -14.72 14.09
CA LYS A 113 8.43 -14.86 15.20
C LYS A 113 7.78 -13.52 15.53
N GLU A 114 8.56 -12.45 15.49
CA GLU A 114 8.15 -11.08 15.75
C GLU A 114 7.23 -10.60 14.63
N PHE A 115 7.65 -10.78 13.37
CA PHE A 115 6.80 -10.45 12.22
C PHE A 115 5.50 -11.23 12.21
N MET A 116 5.49 -12.51 12.60
CA MET A 116 4.23 -13.26 12.72
C MET A 116 3.28 -12.61 13.74
N GLN A 117 3.78 -12.21 14.92
CA GLN A 117 2.95 -11.54 15.95
C GLN A 117 2.44 -10.18 15.48
N MET A 118 3.29 -9.40 14.81
CA MET A 118 2.92 -8.11 14.23
C MET A 118 1.84 -8.28 13.16
N TRP A 119 1.96 -9.32 12.32
CA TRP A 119 0.97 -9.60 11.29
C TRP A 119 -0.40 -9.91 11.89
N TRP A 120 -0.46 -10.72 12.96
CA TRP A 120 -1.70 -11.00 13.69
C TRP A 120 -2.37 -9.74 14.24
N LYS A 121 -1.59 -8.80 14.78
CA LYS A 121 -2.11 -7.50 15.20
C LYS A 121 -2.68 -6.73 14.00
N ALA A 122 -1.90 -6.61 12.93
CA ALA A 122 -2.27 -5.84 11.75
C ALA A 122 -3.57 -6.35 11.09
N VAL A 123 -3.76 -7.67 10.96
CA VAL A 123 -5.00 -8.23 10.38
C VAL A 123 -6.23 -8.07 11.26
N ASN A 124 -6.04 -7.90 12.58
CA ASN A 124 -7.10 -7.57 13.52
C ASN A 124 -7.37 -6.04 13.61
N GLY A 125 -6.60 -5.22 12.88
CA GLY A 125 -6.71 -3.76 12.91
C GLY A 125 -5.96 -3.10 14.06
N GLU A 126 -5.16 -3.85 14.80
CA GLU A 126 -4.31 -3.35 15.88
C GLU A 126 -2.96 -2.90 15.33
N ASN A 127 -2.40 -1.82 15.88
CA ASN A 127 -1.09 -1.32 15.46
C ASN A 127 -0.01 -2.38 15.70
N PRO A 128 0.69 -2.87 14.65
CA PRO A 128 1.76 -3.84 14.82
C PRO A 128 2.96 -3.31 15.62
N GLY A 129 3.16 -1.99 15.67
CA GLY A 129 4.31 -1.35 16.30
C GLY A 129 5.55 -1.33 15.39
N LYS A 130 6.71 -1.00 15.96
CA LYS A 130 8.01 -1.11 15.30
C LYS A 130 8.74 -2.37 15.78
N LEU A 131 9.53 -2.99 14.90
CA LEU A 131 10.32 -4.18 15.28
C LEU A 131 11.32 -3.86 16.41
N GLU A 132 11.91 -2.67 16.39
CA GLU A 132 12.86 -2.21 17.42
C GLU A 132 12.28 -2.16 18.84
N ASP A 133 10.95 -2.03 18.99
CA ASP A 133 10.28 -1.97 20.29
C ASP A 133 10.01 -3.37 20.89
N ILE A 134 10.17 -4.43 20.09
CA ILE A 134 9.85 -5.82 20.47
C ILE A 134 11.11 -6.58 20.90
N CYS A 135 12.28 -6.16 20.41
CA CYS A 135 13.57 -6.82 20.64
C CYS A 135 14.32 -6.33 21.88
#